data_AF-A0A2N4YBS6-F1
#
_entry.id   AF-A0A2N4YBS6-F1
#
_cell.length_a   1.000
_cell.length_b   1.000
_cell.length_c   1.000
_cell.angle_alpha   90.00
_cell.angle_beta   90.00
_cell.angle_gamma   90.00
#
_symmetry.space_group_name_H-M   'P 1'
#
loop_
_entity.id
_entity.type
_entity.pdbx_description
1 polymer ?
#
loop_
_entity_poly.entity_id
_entity_poly.type
_entity_poly.pdbx_seq_one_letter_code
_entity_poly.pdbx_strand_id
1 'polypeptide(L)'
;MTTGLRSRLDESPVAGHNRSIWWSHVRLRDEFSSRQTSPKKEKISSFWRDMFTQRTTQPVANVTSTRHPDLIICNGQFYTGSGWVDAIACLEGRILQTGTNDEVLSSTGPDTQIIDLCGDPVLPGFNDMHVHPLLAGIRKRECQIPQGSDMVGFRAAVSSSLSSLSEGRWLTGGQWDAATLGKVPDRSDIDDITGDVPALLNDTSGHSALANTAALAIAGITAATPDPAQGIIERRADGSPTGVLRERAIELVLAFQPKPSQSELCEAVRVAHQELLSVGVTSCTEASIGMVAGTEAELCAYRDVIAAGQLHQRTRIFLIWEPNDPEKNESIATRTRFAHPLLDLNCVKIHLDGVPTDGHTAAMLEPYVSEMKDRSDAAARFGLLLQDPETLNDAVAKFDAQGIVVKYHSVGDRAVRMGLDAIEHARKANGHAGSLHEIGHSTFVAFDDIHRARNINAVFELSPYLWGPCPINDDIRSAVGEDRIHRIWPFREIIDAGAMIVAGSDWPVVSDPNPWPAIETMLTREAPGGSVESFGKMQSIELADAIDIFTSRPAEILGKGYELGRIAAGYLADIIVLDRNPFDIATRDLHKVKVRASFVEGKLVWHDDEFGSRVRTSETVTLGSGNVGRATAPTS
;
A
#
# COMPACT_ATOMS: atom_id res chain seq x y z
N MET A 1 28.81 -27.28 -62.16
CA MET A 1 30.28 -27.28 -62.36
C MET A 1 30.88 -26.83 -61.02
N THR A 2 31.53 -27.69 -60.22
CA THR A 2 32.94 -28.13 -60.32
C THR A 2 33.92 -26.94 -60.29
N THR A 3 34.90 -26.82 -59.38
CA THR A 3 35.58 -27.77 -58.44
C THR A 3 36.15 -26.96 -57.24
N GLY A 4 36.40 -27.46 -56.01
CA GLY A 4 37.44 -28.42 -55.57
C GLY A 4 38.55 -27.68 -54.76
N LEU A 5 39.29 -28.23 -53.77
CA LEU A 5 39.38 -29.61 -53.27
C LEU A 5 40.16 -29.73 -51.90
N ARG A 6 39.59 -30.44 -50.88
CA ARG A 6 40.26 -31.22 -49.75
C ARG A 6 41.23 -30.53 -48.76
N SER A 7 41.58 -31.06 -47.56
CA SER A 7 41.28 -32.31 -46.77
C SER A 7 40.97 -31.94 -45.29
N ARG A 8 40.75 -32.76 -44.24
CA ARG A 8 40.68 -34.22 -43.85
C ARG A 8 39.63 -34.30 -42.68
N LEU A 9 39.18 -35.37 -41.98
CA LEU A 9 39.51 -36.78 -41.66
C LEU A 9 40.50 -36.98 -40.48
N ASP A 10 40.14 -37.57 -39.31
CA ASP A 10 39.53 -38.90 -39.05
C ASP A 10 38.44 -38.83 -37.92
N GLU A 11 37.24 -39.43 -38.01
CA GLU A 11 36.76 -40.83 -37.71
C GLU A 11 36.60 -41.19 -36.18
N SER A 12 35.43 -41.06 -35.50
CA SER A 12 34.17 -41.90 -35.45
C SER A 12 34.30 -43.35 -34.90
N PRO A 13 33.22 -44.09 -34.48
CA PRO A 13 31.82 -43.74 -34.09
C PRO A 13 31.17 -44.58 -32.92
N VAL A 14 29.85 -44.36 -32.63
CA VAL A 14 28.82 -45.24 -31.93
C VAL A 14 29.08 -45.74 -30.48
N ALA A 15 28.09 -46.15 -29.64
CA ALA A 15 26.59 -46.15 -29.56
C ALA A 15 26.19 -46.30 -28.06
N GLY A 16 24.94 -46.18 -27.57
CA GLY A 16 23.64 -45.81 -28.15
C GLY A 16 22.45 -46.40 -27.35
N HIS A 17 21.27 -45.76 -27.41
CA HIS A 17 19.96 -46.16 -26.81
C HIS A 17 19.85 -46.20 -25.25
N ASN A 18 18.72 -46.00 -24.54
CA ASN A 18 17.37 -45.39 -24.69
C ASN A 18 16.39 -46.19 -23.77
N ARG A 19 15.38 -45.54 -23.15
CA ARG A 19 14.24 -46.08 -22.35
C ARG A 19 14.49 -46.52 -20.88
N SER A 20 13.48 -46.68 -19.99
CA SER A 20 12.23 -45.91 -19.71
C SER A 20 11.42 -46.48 -18.50
N ILE A 21 11.03 -45.63 -17.52
CA ILE A 21 9.84 -45.70 -16.60
C ILE A 21 9.60 -46.96 -15.69
N TRP A 22 9.39 -46.77 -14.36
CA TRP A 22 8.16 -47.14 -13.57
C TRP A 22 8.33 -47.48 -12.06
N TRP A 23 7.32 -47.02 -11.27
CA TRP A 23 6.65 -47.57 -10.06
C TRP A 23 7.32 -47.76 -8.66
N SER A 24 6.59 -47.19 -7.67
CA SER A 24 6.10 -47.77 -6.40
C SER A 24 6.99 -48.00 -5.14
N HIS A 25 6.80 -47.12 -4.13
CA HIS A 25 6.16 -47.37 -2.82
C HIS A 25 6.60 -48.51 -1.83
N VAL A 26 6.35 -48.22 -0.54
CA VAL A 26 6.22 -49.11 0.66
C VAL A 26 7.46 -49.37 1.57
N ARG A 27 7.62 -48.49 2.58
CA ARG A 27 7.49 -48.80 4.04
C ARG A 27 8.09 -50.12 4.61
N LEU A 28 9.09 -50.05 5.51
CA LEU A 28 8.96 -50.32 6.97
C LEU A 28 10.30 -50.60 7.73
N ARG A 29 10.37 -50.04 8.95
CA ARG A 29 11.02 -50.51 10.20
C ARG A 29 12.55 -50.61 10.37
N ASP A 30 12.92 -50.39 11.63
CA ASP A 30 14.22 -50.47 12.27
C ASP A 30 14.63 -51.92 12.63
N GLU A 31 15.93 -52.17 12.76
CA GLU A 31 16.44 -53.09 13.79
C GLU A 31 17.87 -52.71 14.24
N PHE A 32 18.41 -53.40 15.26
CA PHE A 32 19.34 -52.81 16.24
C PHE A 32 20.78 -53.38 16.23
N SER A 33 21.74 -52.56 16.69
CA SER A 33 22.99 -52.97 17.40
C SER A 33 24.14 -53.65 16.62
N SER A 34 25.37 -53.11 16.74
CA SER A 34 26.32 -53.58 17.78
C SER A 34 27.78 -53.10 17.61
N ARG A 35 28.40 -52.75 18.76
CA ARG A 35 29.85 -52.72 19.15
C ARG A 35 30.04 -51.61 20.20
N GLN A 36 30.11 -51.94 21.49
CA GLN A 36 31.34 -52.28 22.24
C GLN A 36 32.44 -51.20 22.17
N THR A 37 33.08 -50.67 23.24
CA THR A 37 32.91 -50.56 24.72
C THR A 37 34.33 -50.34 25.27
N SER A 38 34.60 -49.31 26.08
CA SER A 38 35.73 -49.31 27.02
C SER A 38 35.53 -48.24 28.12
N PRO A 39 35.91 -48.45 29.40
CA PRO A 39 35.35 -47.67 30.52
C PRO A 39 36.34 -46.78 31.29
N LYS A 40 35.82 -45.79 32.04
CA LYS A 40 36.38 -45.39 33.35
C LYS A 40 35.45 -44.51 34.21
N LYS A 41 35.46 -44.81 35.51
CA LYS A 41 35.07 -43.98 36.68
C LYS A 41 33.59 -43.65 36.86
N GLU A 42 32.91 -44.56 37.56
CA GLU A 42 31.79 -44.22 38.45
C GLU A 42 32.26 -43.31 39.60
N LYS A 43 31.49 -42.25 39.87
CA LYS A 43 31.13 -41.72 41.21
C LYS A 43 30.13 -40.58 41.02
N ILE A 44 29.35 -40.26 42.05
CA ILE A 44 28.22 -39.30 42.04
C ILE A 44 26.99 -39.82 41.25
N SER A 45 26.21 -40.74 41.86
CA SER A 45 24.87 -41.12 41.35
C SER A 45 23.85 -41.48 42.47
N SER A 46 24.15 -41.09 43.71
CA SER A 46 23.39 -41.44 44.93
C SER A 46 22.78 -40.24 45.68
N PHE A 47 22.77 -39.03 45.09
CA PHE A 47 22.21 -37.82 45.72
C PHE A 47 20.87 -37.38 45.09
N TRP A 48 20.54 -37.85 43.89
CA TRP A 48 19.38 -37.40 43.10
C TRP A 48 18.20 -38.37 43.08
N ARG A 49 18.21 -39.43 43.91
CA ARG A 49 17.24 -40.53 43.80
C ARG A 49 16.04 -40.45 44.75
N ASP A 50 16.15 -39.69 45.85
CA ASP A 50 15.10 -39.59 46.87
C ASP A 50 14.25 -38.31 46.78
N MET A 51 14.47 -37.45 45.78
CA MET A 51 13.70 -36.20 45.60
C MET A 51 12.48 -36.32 44.68
N PHE A 52 12.09 -37.54 44.26
CA PHE A 52 11.04 -37.77 43.25
C PHE A 52 9.98 -38.82 43.64
N THR A 53 9.73 -39.03 44.93
CA THR A 53 8.71 -39.98 45.44
C THR A 53 7.70 -39.37 46.41
N GLN A 54 7.31 -38.11 46.20
CA GLN A 54 6.06 -37.53 46.73
C GLN A 54 5.40 -36.60 45.71
N ARG A 55 4.58 -37.17 44.82
CA ARG A 55 3.51 -36.46 44.12
C ARG A 55 2.18 -36.98 44.63
N THR A 56 1.44 -36.12 45.32
CA THR A 56 0.06 -36.36 45.73
C THR A 56 -0.83 -36.52 44.51
N THR A 57 -1.57 -37.63 44.44
CA THR A 57 -2.61 -37.84 43.42
C THR A 57 -3.86 -37.05 43.80
N GLN A 58 -3.81 -35.73 43.67
CA GLN A 58 -5.05 -34.97 43.49
C GLN A 58 -5.62 -35.32 42.10
N PRO A 59 -6.95 -35.51 41.97
CA PRO A 59 -7.57 -35.59 40.66
C PRO A 59 -7.39 -34.23 39.98
N VAL A 60 -6.65 -34.20 38.88
CA VAL A 60 -6.71 -33.05 37.97
C VAL A 60 -8.14 -33.04 37.44
N ALA A 61 -8.93 -32.08 37.90
CA ALA A 61 -10.21 -31.80 37.28
C ALA A 61 -9.91 -31.39 35.83
N ASN A 62 -10.37 -32.18 34.86
CA ASN A 62 -10.43 -31.76 33.47
C ASN A 62 -11.49 -30.67 33.36
N VAL A 63 -11.12 -29.45 33.78
CA VAL A 63 -11.80 -28.23 33.38
C VAL A 63 -11.46 -28.05 31.90
N THR A 64 -12.19 -28.77 31.06
CA THR A 64 -12.46 -28.32 29.70
C THR A 64 -13.26 -27.03 29.84
N SER A 65 -12.56 -25.91 30.01
CA SER A 65 -13.19 -24.60 29.90
C SER A 65 -13.78 -24.52 28.50
N THR A 66 -15.11 -24.45 28.43
CA THR A 66 -15.78 -24.04 27.21
C THR A 66 -15.23 -22.66 26.86
N ARG A 67 -14.45 -22.58 25.77
CA ARG A 67 -13.98 -21.31 25.21
C ARG A 67 -15.17 -20.58 24.61
N HIS A 68 -15.92 -19.92 25.48
CA HIS A 68 -16.92 -18.93 25.08
C HIS A 68 -16.22 -17.76 24.38
N PRO A 69 -16.92 -17.05 23.47
CA PRO A 69 -16.40 -15.83 22.89
C PRO A 69 -16.22 -14.73 23.94
N ASP A 70 -15.23 -13.87 23.76
CA ASP A 70 -15.11 -12.61 24.53
C ASP A 70 -16.01 -11.51 23.94
N LEU A 71 -16.34 -11.61 22.64
CA LEU A 71 -17.21 -10.69 21.92
C LEU A 71 -18.12 -11.44 20.92
N ILE A 72 -19.39 -11.09 20.89
CA ILE A 72 -20.32 -11.37 19.78
C ILE A 72 -20.73 -10.06 19.13
N ILE A 73 -20.70 -10.02 17.80
CA ILE A 73 -21.25 -8.91 17.01
C ILE A 73 -22.38 -9.50 16.17
N CYS A 74 -23.59 -8.99 16.34
CA CYS A 74 -24.82 -9.59 15.82
C CYS A 74 -25.77 -8.55 15.24
N ASN A 75 -26.83 -9.02 14.57
CA ASN A 75 -27.85 -8.22 13.91
C ASN A 75 -27.24 -7.22 12.92
N GLY A 76 -26.29 -7.69 12.11
CA GLY A 76 -25.73 -6.97 10.96
C GLY A 76 -25.85 -7.79 9.69
N GLN A 77 -25.24 -7.32 8.60
CA GLN A 77 -25.17 -8.07 7.34
C GLN A 77 -23.70 -8.31 6.98
N PHE A 78 -23.14 -9.45 7.37
CA PHE A 78 -21.70 -9.72 7.27
C PHE A 78 -21.34 -10.44 5.96
N TYR A 79 -20.58 -9.76 5.08
CA TYR A 79 -20.14 -10.32 3.80
C TYR A 79 -18.97 -11.30 3.98
N THR A 80 -19.18 -12.57 3.60
CA THR A 80 -18.17 -13.63 3.72
C THR A 80 -17.25 -13.74 2.49
N GLY A 81 -17.51 -12.96 1.43
CA GLY A 81 -16.90 -13.14 0.12
C GLY A 81 -17.56 -14.21 -0.76
N SER A 82 -18.60 -14.90 -0.25
CA SER A 82 -19.41 -15.87 -1.00
C SER A 82 -20.91 -15.83 -0.68
N GLY A 83 -21.31 -14.97 0.26
CA GLY A 83 -22.67 -14.79 0.74
C GLY A 83 -22.70 -13.85 1.95
N TRP A 84 -23.77 -13.95 2.73
CA TRP A 84 -24.01 -13.10 3.91
C TRP A 84 -24.37 -13.96 5.13
N VAL A 85 -24.03 -13.49 6.33
CA VAL A 85 -24.46 -14.04 7.62
C VAL A 85 -24.87 -12.91 8.58
N ASP A 86 -25.64 -13.22 9.63
CA ASP A 86 -26.22 -12.18 10.50
C ASP A 86 -25.30 -11.76 11.67
N ALA A 87 -24.37 -12.64 12.05
CA ALA A 87 -23.57 -12.51 13.26
C ALA A 87 -22.22 -13.25 13.21
N ILE A 88 -21.28 -12.80 14.05
CA ILE A 88 -20.00 -13.44 14.33
C ILE A 88 -19.72 -13.52 15.83
N ALA A 89 -19.06 -14.59 16.26
CA ALA A 89 -18.50 -14.74 17.60
C ALA A 89 -16.97 -14.74 17.53
N CYS A 90 -16.33 -14.01 18.44
CA CYS A 90 -14.90 -13.75 18.48
C CYS A 90 -14.28 -14.16 19.82
N LEU A 91 -13.00 -14.56 19.79
CA LEU A 91 -12.17 -14.81 20.98
C LEU A 91 -10.72 -14.47 20.67
N GLU A 92 -10.05 -13.77 21.58
CA GLU A 92 -8.63 -13.38 21.45
C GLU A 92 -8.35 -12.65 20.10
N GLY A 93 -9.36 -11.90 19.62
CA GLY A 93 -9.34 -11.14 18.37
C GLY A 93 -9.57 -11.95 17.08
N ARG A 94 -9.85 -13.26 17.17
CA ARG A 94 -10.19 -14.11 16.02
C ARG A 94 -11.66 -14.52 16.02
N ILE A 95 -12.24 -14.62 14.83
CA ILE A 95 -13.57 -15.17 14.59
C ILE A 95 -13.56 -16.67 14.91
N LEU A 96 -14.37 -17.11 15.87
CA LEU A 96 -14.61 -18.52 16.17
C LEU A 96 -15.74 -19.10 15.32
N GLN A 97 -16.81 -18.34 15.11
CA GLN A 97 -18.03 -18.78 14.46
C GLN A 97 -18.67 -17.62 13.67
N THR A 98 -19.30 -17.98 12.55
CA THR A 98 -20.09 -17.13 11.66
C THR A 98 -21.43 -17.82 11.42
N GLY A 99 -22.57 -17.12 11.45
CA GLY A 99 -23.86 -17.75 11.21
C GLY A 99 -25.05 -16.84 11.43
N THR A 100 -26.23 -17.43 11.61
CA THR A 100 -27.44 -16.69 11.99
C THR A 100 -27.33 -16.13 13.42
N ASN A 101 -28.16 -15.13 13.73
CA ASN A 101 -28.21 -14.54 15.07
C ASN A 101 -28.38 -15.59 16.18
N ASP A 102 -29.35 -16.50 16.03
CA ASP A 102 -29.66 -17.52 17.04
C ASP A 102 -28.51 -18.52 17.23
N GLU A 103 -27.88 -18.98 16.14
CA GLU A 103 -26.75 -19.91 16.19
C GLU A 103 -25.55 -19.30 16.91
N VAL A 104 -25.23 -18.03 16.65
CA VAL A 104 -24.08 -17.34 17.23
C VAL A 104 -24.35 -16.93 18.67
N LEU A 105 -25.52 -16.35 18.96
CA LEU A 105 -25.93 -15.98 20.33
C LEU A 105 -26.05 -17.19 21.26
N SER A 106 -26.30 -18.40 20.73
CA SER A 106 -26.29 -19.63 21.53
C SER A 106 -24.91 -19.96 22.17
N SER A 107 -23.82 -19.37 21.68
CA SER A 107 -22.45 -19.57 22.20
C SER A 107 -22.10 -18.70 23.41
N THR A 108 -22.92 -17.68 23.72
CA THR A 108 -22.72 -16.67 24.77
C THR A 108 -22.28 -17.29 26.11
N GLY A 109 -21.17 -16.79 26.66
CA GLY A 109 -20.68 -17.11 28.00
C GLY A 109 -20.94 -16.00 29.02
N PRO A 110 -20.52 -16.20 30.29
CA PRO A 110 -20.77 -15.23 31.37
C PRO A 110 -20.14 -13.85 31.14
N ASP A 111 -18.97 -13.82 30.48
CA ASP A 111 -18.16 -12.61 30.27
C ASP A 111 -18.22 -12.09 28.81
N THR A 112 -19.08 -12.68 27.97
CA THR A 112 -19.21 -12.31 26.54
C THR A 112 -19.85 -10.93 26.38
N GLN A 113 -19.13 -10.00 25.75
CA GLN A 113 -19.69 -8.74 25.31
C GLN A 113 -20.55 -8.96 24.06
N ILE A 114 -21.65 -8.22 23.92
CA ILE A 114 -22.55 -8.31 22.76
C ILE A 114 -22.69 -6.92 22.15
N ILE A 115 -22.57 -6.84 20.81
CA ILE A 115 -22.75 -5.62 20.01
C ILE A 115 -23.85 -5.87 18.96
N ASP A 116 -24.98 -5.18 19.11
CA ASP A 116 -26.11 -5.16 18.16
C ASP A 116 -25.90 -4.04 17.12
N LEU A 117 -25.67 -4.43 15.86
CA LEU A 117 -25.43 -3.51 14.73
C LEU A 117 -26.71 -2.91 14.13
N CYS A 118 -27.90 -3.22 14.66
CA CYS A 118 -29.17 -2.63 14.26
C CYS A 118 -29.48 -2.73 12.74
N GLY A 119 -28.98 -3.79 12.07
CA GLY A 119 -29.15 -4.09 10.65
C GLY A 119 -28.02 -3.60 9.74
N ASP A 120 -26.99 -2.92 10.27
CA ASP A 120 -25.94 -2.31 9.44
C ASP A 120 -25.03 -3.36 8.75
N PRO A 121 -24.63 -3.16 7.49
CA PRO A 121 -23.75 -4.08 6.76
C PRO A 121 -22.30 -4.05 7.23
N VAL A 122 -21.61 -5.16 7.03
CA VAL A 122 -20.23 -5.38 7.46
C VAL A 122 -19.41 -6.05 6.36
N LEU A 123 -18.24 -5.49 6.07
CA LEU A 123 -17.23 -6.08 5.18
C LEU A 123 -15.96 -6.45 5.97
N PRO A 124 -15.08 -7.31 5.42
CA PRO A 124 -13.70 -7.35 5.89
C PRO A 124 -13.08 -5.95 5.76
N GLY A 125 -12.29 -5.54 6.76
CA GLY A 125 -11.64 -4.22 6.73
C GLY A 125 -10.63 -4.10 5.58
N PHE A 126 -10.52 -2.91 5.02
CA PHE A 126 -9.71 -2.66 3.83
C PHE A 126 -8.21 -2.60 4.16
N ASN A 127 -7.41 -2.96 3.16
CA ASN A 127 -5.95 -2.85 3.19
C ASN A 127 -5.47 -1.99 2.01
N ASP A 128 -4.89 -0.83 2.33
CA ASP A 128 -4.33 0.08 1.35
C ASP A 128 -2.89 -0.33 1.01
N MET A 129 -2.66 -0.84 -0.21
CA MET A 129 -1.37 -1.40 -0.61
C MET A 129 -0.36 -0.36 -1.14
N HIS A 130 -0.70 0.93 -1.16
CA HIS A 130 0.20 2.02 -1.53
C HIS A 130 -0.30 3.34 -0.93
N VAL A 131 0.27 3.74 0.20
CA VAL A 131 -0.09 5.00 0.87
C VAL A 131 1.15 5.59 1.56
N HIS A 132 1.12 6.88 1.89
CA HIS A 132 2.19 7.58 2.59
C HIS A 132 1.69 8.25 3.89
N PRO A 133 1.28 7.48 4.93
CA PRO A 133 0.62 8.04 6.11
C PRO A 133 1.46 9.09 6.84
N LEU A 134 2.78 8.88 6.96
CA LEU A 134 3.64 9.85 7.63
C LEU A 134 3.69 11.17 6.86
N LEU A 135 3.81 11.11 5.53
CA LEU A 135 3.77 12.30 4.66
C LEU A 135 2.41 13.00 4.71
N ALA A 136 1.31 12.24 4.73
CA ALA A 136 -0.05 12.78 4.82
C ALA A 136 -0.28 13.56 6.12
N GLY A 137 0.14 13.00 7.26
CA GLY A 137 0.07 13.68 8.56
C GLY A 137 0.93 14.94 8.64
N ILE A 138 2.05 15.00 7.90
CA ILE A 138 2.87 16.21 7.77
C ILE A 138 2.20 17.23 6.85
N ARG A 139 1.75 16.85 5.64
CA ARG A 139 1.06 17.75 4.68
C ARG A 139 -0.17 18.43 5.29
N LYS A 140 -0.89 17.78 6.22
CA LYS A 140 -2.00 18.38 6.98
C LYS A 140 -1.63 19.59 7.84
N ARG A 141 -0.33 19.89 8.02
CA ARG A 141 0.19 21.06 8.74
C ARG A 141 0.92 22.05 7.81
N GLU A 142 0.84 21.84 6.50
CA GLU A 142 1.45 22.67 5.47
C GLU A 142 0.43 23.60 4.78
N CYS A 143 0.91 24.50 3.94
CA CYS A 143 0.09 25.38 3.10
C CYS A 143 -0.73 24.55 2.10
N GLN A 144 -2.02 24.40 2.38
CA GLN A 144 -2.97 23.73 1.49
C GLN A 144 -3.57 24.75 0.51
N ILE A 145 -3.22 24.61 -0.77
CA ILE A 145 -3.78 25.40 -1.86
C ILE A 145 -4.88 24.54 -2.51
N PRO A 146 -6.15 24.98 -2.53
CA PRO A 146 -7.22 24.19 -3.14
C PRO A 146 -6.96 23.96 -4.63
N GLN A 147 -7.04 22.70 -5.09
CA GLN A 147 -6.96 22.39 -6.52
C GLN A 147 -8.03 23.18 -7.29
N GLY A 148 -7.66 23.71 -8.46
CA GLY A 148 -8.51 24.63 -9.22
C GLY A 148 -8.40 26.11 -8.82
N SER A 149 -7.54 26.47 -7.84
CA SER A 149 -7.32 27.87 -7.46
C SER A 149 -6.74 28.71 -8.61
N ASP A 150 -7.30 29.90 -8.79
CA ASP A 150 -6.67 30.95 -9.61
C ASP A 150 -5.56 31.67 -8.82
N MET A 151 -4.89 32.63 -9.46
CA MET A 151 -3.82 33.43 -8.83
C MET A 151 -4.29 34.21 -7.57
N VAL A 152 -5.59 34.51 -7.45
CA VAL A 152 -6.16 35.19 -6.27
C VAL A 152 -6.32 34.17 -5.13
N GLY A 153 -6.89 32.99 -5.41
CA GLY A 153 -7.01 31.88 -4.47
C GLY A 153 -5.66 31.38 -3.96
N PHE A 154 -4.68 31.25 -4.86
CA PHE A 154 -3.29 30.89 -4.55
C PHE A 154 -2.63 31.90 -3.59
N ARG A 155 -2.65 33.20 -3.92
CA ARG A 155 -2.11 34.25 -3.04
C ARG A 155 -2.86 34.34 -1.70
N ALA A 156 -4.16 34.06 -1.68
CA ALA A 156 -4.96 34.01 -0.45
C ALA A 156 -4.60 32.80 0.44
N ALA A 157 -4.40 31.60 -0.14
CA ALA A 157 -3.98 30.40 0.58
C ALA A 157 -2.59 30.57 1.21
N VAL A 158 -1.64 31.16 0.45
CA VAL A 158 -0.30 31.54 0.93
C VAL A 158 -0.38 32.51 2.12
N SER A 159 -1.13 33.61 1.97
CA SER A 159 -1.31 34.62 3.03
C SER A 159 -1.98 34.05 4.30
N SER A 160 -3.02 33.23 4.13
CA SER A 160 -3.69 32.54 5.24
C SER A 160 -2.74 31.60 5.98
N SER A 161 -1.95 30.81 5.25
CA SER A 161 -1.03 29.82 5.82
C SER A 161 0.13 30.48 6.59
N LEU A 162 0.64 31.61 6.09
CA LEU A 162 1.62 32.45 6.79
C LEU A 162 1.08 32.98 8.12
N SER A 163 -0.21 33.34 8.22
CA SER A 163 -0.81 33.83 9.47
C SER A 163 -0.86 32.78 10.60
N SER A 164 -0.81 31.50 10.24
CA SER A 164 -0.73 30.36 11.15
C SER A 164 0.69 29.81 11.37
N LEU A 165 1.69 30.33 10.65
CA LEU A 165 3.04 29.78 10.63
C LEU A 165 3.81 30.15 11.91
N SER A 166 4.47 29.17 12.53
CA SER A 166 5.31 29.41 13.71
C SER A 166 6.63 30.09 13.33
N GLU A 167 7.12 30.97 14.20
CA GLU A 167 8.37 31.71 13.98
C GLU A 167 9.56 30.79 13.65
N GLY A 168 10.36 31.17 12.64
CA GLY A 168 11.51 30.39 12.19
C GLY A 168 11.18 29.15 11.32
N ARG A 169 9.91 28.87 11.03
CA ARG A 169 9.52 27.82 10.07
C ARG A 169 9.52 28.34 8.63
N TRP A 170 9.70 27.41 7.70
CA TRP A 170 9.48 27.63 6.28
C TRP A 170 7.99 27.50 5.95
N LEU A 171 7.51 28.25 4.95
CA LEU A 171 6.20 28.01 4.35
C LEU A 171 6.32 26.88 3.31
N THR A 172 5.99 25.66 3.72
CA THR A 172 5.95 24.47 2.86
C THR A 172 4.52 24.11 2.51
N GLY A 173 4.32 23.22 1.53
CA GLY A 173 2.99 22.77 1.07
C GLY A 173 2.86 22.87 -0.46
N GLY A 174 1.73 23.38 -0.95
CA GLY A 174 1.50 23.61 -2.38
C GLY A 174 0.18 23.03 -2.89
N GLN A 175 0.25 22.34 -4.04
CA GLN A 175 -0.84 22.04 -4.97
C GLN A 175 -1.27 23.24 -5.84
N TRP A 176 -0.30 24.01 -6.35
CA TRP A 176 -0.57 24.95 -7.45
C TRP A 176 -0.61 24.25 -8.81
N ASP A 177 -1.43 24.75 -9.73
CA ASP A 177 -1.49 24.29 -11.12
C ASP A 177 -1.27 25.48 -12.08
N ALA A 178 -0.44 25.30 -13.10
CA ALA A 178 -0.12 26.35 -14.06
C ALA A 178 -1.30 26.73 -14.96
N ALA A 179 -2.24 25.81 -15.23
CA ALA A 179 -3.40 26.09 -16.05
C ALA A 179 -4.45 26.93 -15.30
N THR A 180 -4.78 26.59 -14.05
CA THR A 180 -5.75 27.35 -13.24
C THR A 180 -5.21 28.69 -12.78
N LEU A 181 -3.90 28.80 -12.53
CA LEU A 181 -3.21 30.09 -12.33
C LEU A 181 -3.18 30.97 -13.60
N GLY A 182 -3.42 30.40 -14.79
CA GLY A 182 -3.30 31.05 -16.09
C GLY A 182 -1.86 31.32 -16.55
N LYS A 183 -0.86 30.84 -15.79
CA LYS A 183 0.57 30.83 -16.10
C LYS A 183 1.32 29.91 -15.13
N VAL A 184 2.53 29.49 -15.51
CA VAL A 184 3.54 29.03 -14.55
C VAL A 184 3.83 30.18 -13.57
N PRO A 185 3.83 29.94 -12.24
CA PRO A 185 4.07 30.99 -11.26
C PRO A 185 5.54 31.43 -11.24
N ASP A 186 5.76 32.65 -10.78
CA ASP A 186 7.07 33.25 -10.53
C ASP A 186 7.16 33.62 -9.05
N ARG A 187 8.35 33.58 -8.42
CA ARG A 187 8.54 33.95 -7.01
C ARG A 187 8.00 35.35 -6.69
N SER A 188 8.01 36.27 -7.65
CA SER A 188 7.44 37.61 -7.51
C SER A 188 5.91 37.63 -7.35
N ASP A 189 5.22 36.51 -7.62
CA ASP A 189 3.80 36.32 -7.30
C ASP A 189 3.54 36.04 -5.81
N ILE A 190 4.58 35.80 -5.00
CA ILE A 190 4.48 35.58 -3.54
C ILE A 190 5.48 36.36 -2.68
N ASP A 191 6.60 36.85 -3.24
CA ASP A 191 7.67 37.55 -2.51
C ASP A 191 7.15 38.72 -1.65
N ASP A 192 6.12 39.45 -2.12
CA ASP A 192 5.49 40.57 -1.39
C ASP A 192 4.57 40.14 -0.23
N ILE A 193 4.14 38.87 -0.20
CA ILE A 193 3.35 38.28 0.87
C ILE A 193 4.27 37.60 1.90
N THR A 194 5.27 36.85 1.43
CA THR A 194 6.18 36.08 2.30
C THR A 194 7.22 36.95 3.00
N GLY A 195 7.68 38.03 2.36
CA GLY A 195 8.84 38.80 2.83
C GLY A 195 10.06 37.88 3.03
N ASP A 196 10.70 37.99 4.19
CA ASP A 196 11.88 37.21 4.56
C ASP A 196 11.57 35.74 4.97
N VAL A 197 10.29 35.34 5.03
CA VAL A 197 9.92 33.94 5.33
C VAL A 197 10.26 33.07 4.11
N PRO A 198 11.15 32.06 4.22
CA PRO A 198 11.45 31.16 3.11
C PRO A 198 10.25 30.27 2.79
N ALA A 199 9.92 30.14 1.51
CA ALA A 199 8.79 29.34 1.02
C ALA A 199 9.23 28.37 -0.08
N LEU A 200 8.69 27.16 -0.04
CA LEU A 200 8.86 26.12 -1.06
C LEU A 200 7.50 25.42 -1.26
N LEU A 201 6.81 25.73 -2.35
CA LEU A 201 5.45 25.29 -2.63
C LEU A 201 5.42 24.38 -3.85
N ASN A 202 5.01 23.13 -3.68
CA ASN A 202 4.95 22.13 -4.75
C ASN A 202 3.76 22.38 -5.70
N ASP A 203 3.87 21.93 -6.95
CA ASP A 203 2.76 21.86 -7.89
C ASP A 203 1.79 20.71 -7.54
N THR A 204 0.76 20.52 -8.36
CA THR A 204 -0.18 19.38 -8.26
C THR A 204 0.47 18.04 -8.61
N SER A 205 1.54 18.01 -9.41
CA SER A 205 2.24 16.77 -9.78
C SER A 205 3.23 16.28 -8.71
N GLY A 206 3.80 17.18 -7.91
CA GLY A 206 4.93 16.92 -7.01
C GLY A 206 6.31 16.97 -7.69
N HIS A 207 6.37 17.09 -9.02
CA HIS A 207 7.61 17.16 -9.80
C HIS A 207 8.13 18.60 -10.01
N SER A 208 7.35 19.63 -9.64
CA SER A 208 7.77 21.03 -9.68
C SER A 208 7.55 21.72 -8.34
N ALA A 209 8.42 22.67 -7.96
CA ALA A 209 8.22 23.49 -6.78
C ALA A 209 8.62 24.95 -7.02
N LEU A 210 7.86 25.87 -6.42
CA LEU A 210 8.10 27.31 -6.41
C LEU A 210 8.82 27.70 -5.11
N ALA A 211 10.11 28.02 -5.24
CA ALA A 211 10.93 28.61 -4.19
C ALA A 211 10.90 30.15 -4.26
N ASN A 212 10.62 30.82 -3.14
CA ASN A 212 10.64 32.29 -3.09
C ASN A 212 12.07 32.87 -2.97
N THR A 213 12.21 34.19 -3.00
CA THR A 213 13.52 34.86 -2.92
C THR A 213 14.31 34.47 -1.67
N ALA A 214 13.66 34.36 -0.51
CA ALA A 214 14.31 33.97 0.73
C ALA A 214 14.82 32.51 0.69
N ALA A 215 14.03 31.56 0.18
CA ALA A 215 14.44 30.17 0.02
C ALA A 215 15.60 30.02 -0.98
N LEU A 216 15.54 30.70 -2.14
CA LEU A 216 16.63 30.71 -3.13
C LEU A 216 17.92 31.31 -2.57
N ALA A 217 17.81 32.37 -1.74
CA ALA A 217 18.97 33.02 -1.12
C ALA A 217 19.65 32.12 -0.08
N ILE A 218 18.88 31.38 0.74
CA ILE A 218 19.42 30.38 1.67
C ILE A 218 20.15 29.27 0.90
N ALA A 219 19.57 28.78 -0.20
CA ALA A 219 20.16 27.74 -1.05
C ALA A 219 21.32 28.23 -1.95
N GLY A 220 21.61 29.54 -1.98
CA GLY A 220 22.65 30.11 -2.84
C GLY A 220 22.35 30.02 -4.35
N ILE A 221 21.09 29.89 -4.75
CA ILE A 221 20.69 29.76 -6.16
C ILE A 221 20.70 31.12 -6.85
N THR A 222 21.46 31.22 -7.94
CA THR A 222 21.70 32.48 -8.68
C THR A 222 21.51 32.31 -10.18
N ALA A 223 21.76 33.37 -10.96
CA ALA A 223 21.88 33.33 -12.40
C ALA A 223 23.03 32.42 -12.92
N ALA A 224 24.02 32.11 -12.07
CA ALA A 224 25.21 31.32 -12.44
C ALA A 224 25.17 29.86 -11.93
N THR A 225 24.14 29.47 -11.18
CA THR A 225 23.98 28.09 -10.69
C THR A 225 23.63 27.17 -11.86
N PRO A 226 24.42 26.13 -12.16
CA PRO A 226 24.07 25.17 -13.22
C PRO A 226 22.86 24.33 -12.80
N ASP A 227 22.14 23.81 -13.79
CA ASP A 227 21.13 22.78 -13.55
C ASP A 227 21.80 21.49 -13.05
N PRO A 228 21.23 20.77 -12.05
CA PRO A 228 21.75 19.50 -11.60
C PRO A 228 21.45 18.40 -12.62
N ALA A 229 22.15 17.26 -12.52
CA ALA A 229 21.77 16.08 -13.29
C ALA A 229 20.31 15.69 -12.98
N GLN A 230 19.50 15.49 -14.03
CA GLN A 230 18.06 15.18 -13.93
C GLN A 230 17.22 16.24 -13.19
N GLY A 231 17.61 17.52 -13.22
CA GLY A 231 16.77 18.63 -12.73
C GLY A 231 16.90 19.89 -13.58
N ILE A 232 15.98 20.85 -13.39
CA ILE A 232 15.96 22.12 -14.14
C ILE A 232 15.62 23.28 -13.18
N ILE A 233 16.41 24.35 -13.23
CA ILE A 233 16.11 25.64 -12.60
C ILE A 233 15.52 26.56 -13.66
N GLU A 234 14.23 26.92 -13.56
CA GLU A 234 13.62 27.82 -14.54
C GLU A 234 14.16 29.26 -14.41
N ARG A 235 14.31 29.93 -15.56
CA ARG A 235 14.98 31.23 -15.68
C ARG A 235 14.22 32.19 -16.57
N ARG A 236 14.21 33.46 -16.18
CA ARG A 236 13.74 34.58 -17.02
C ARG A 236 14.76 34.84 -18.14
N ALA A 237 14.37 35.66 -19.11
CA ALA A 237 15.22 36.01 -20.26
C ALA A 237 16.54 36.75 -19.91
N ASP A 238 16.69 37.23 -18.67
CA ASP A 238 17.93 37.81 -18.13
C ASP A 238 18.82 36.80 -17.38
N GLY A 239 18.42 35.51 -17.35
CA GLY A 239 19.10 34.43 -16.64
C GLY A 239 18.74 34.32 -15.15
N SER A 240 18.00 35.27 -14.58
CA SER A 240 17.59 35.23 -13.18
C SER A 240 16.59 34.08 -12.93
N PRO A 241 16.71 33.33 -11.81
CA PRO A 241 15.80 32.22 -11.53
C PRO A 241 14.37 32.73 -11.30
N THR A 242 13.39 32.10 -11.96
CA THR A 242 11.94 32.38 -11.75
C THR A 242 11.51 31.98 -10.34
N GLY A 243 12.18 30.99 -9.75
CA GLY A 243 11.79 30.32 -8.51
C GLY A 243 11.21 28.94 -8.75
N VAL A 244 10.79 28.60 -9.97
CA VAL A 244 10.36 27.24 -10.31
C VAL A 244 11.58 26.33 -10.48
N LEU A 245 11.54 25.20 -9.77
CA LEU A 245 12.53 24.14 -9.74
C LEU A 245 11.82 22.85 -10.13
N ARG A 246 12.42 22.05 -11.01
CA ARG A 246 11.83 20.78 -11.49
C ARG A 246 12.73 19.60 -11.20
N GLU A 247 12.11 18.47 -10.88
CA GLU A 247 12.78 17.20 -10.58
C GLU A 247 13.92 17.41 -9.56
N ARG A 248 15.14 16.93 -9.82
CA ARG A 248 16.27 17.03 -8.89
C ARG A 248 16.74 18.46 -8.57
N ALA A 249 16.20 19.50 -9.22
CA ALA A 249 16.47 20.89 -8.82
C ALA A 249 15.76 21.28 -7.51
N ILE A 250 14.68 20.58 -7.12
CA ILE A 250 13.98 20.81 -5.85
C ILE A 250 14.89 20.46 -4.66
N GLU A 251 15.72 19.41 -4.79
CA GLU A 251 16.69 18.97 -3.78
C GLU A 251 17.65 20.09 -3.34
N LEU A 252 18.02 21.00 -4.27
CA LEU A 252 18.93 22.12 -4.01
C LEU A 252 18.40 23.09 -2.94
N VAL A 253 17.08 23.21 -2.82
CA VAL A 253 16.43 24.04 -1.79
C VAL A 253 15.97 23.18 -0.61
N LEU A 254 15.42 21.99 -0.87
CA LEU A 254 14.93 21.06 0.16
C LEU A 254 16.03 20.67 1.17
N ALA A 255 17.29 20.59 0.74
CA ALA A 255 18.44 20.32 1.61
C ALA A 255 18.65 21.36 2.75
N PHE A 256 18.05 22.55 2.64
CA PHE A 256 18.08 23.61 3.65
C PHE A 256 16.80 23.72 4.48
N GLN A 257 15.76 22.95 4.15
CA GLN A 257 14.49 22.95 4.87
C GLN A 257 14.66 22.30 6.27
N PRO A 258 14.20 22.93 7.36
CA PRO A 258 14.18 22.32 8.68
C PRO A 258 13.32 21.05 8.70
N LYS A 259 13.93 19.91 8.98
CA LYS A 259 13.24 18.62 9.18
C LYS A 259 12.25 18.72 10.37
N PRO A 260 11.07 18.08 10.30
CA PRO A 260 10.13 18.04 11.44
C PRO A 260 10.75 17.42 12.70
N SER A 261 10.33 17.90 13.87
CA SER A 261 10.73 17.32 15.15
C SER A 261 10.09 15.95 15.39
N GLN A 262 10.68 15.13 16.26
CA GLN A 262 10.18 13.77 16.55
C GLN A 262 8.69 13.77 16.99
N SER A 263 8.28 14.76 17.78
CA SER A 263 6.88 14.95 18.18
C SER A 263 5.95 15.26 17.01
N GLU A 264 6.42 15.99 15.99
CA GLU A 264 5.64 16.27 14.78
C GLU A 264 5.52 15.02 13.89
N LEU A 265 6.56 14.19 13.83
CA LEU A 265 6.53 12.90 13.13
C LEU A 265 5.55 11.91 13.81
N CYS A 266 5.59 11.81 15.15
CA CYS A 266 4.67 10.97 15.91
C CYS A 266 3.21 11.44 15.74
N GLU A 267 2.96 12.75 15.82
CA GLU A 267 1.62 13.31 15.61
C GLU A 267 1.12 13.10 14.17
N ALA A 268 1.99 13.23 13.17
CA ALA A 268 1.67 12.94 11.77
C ALA A 268 1.22 11.48 11.56
N VAL A 269 2.01 10.51 12.03
CA VAL A 269 1.66 9.08 11.98
C VAL A 269 0.33 8.84 12.72
N ARG A 270 0.16 9.40 13.92
CA ARG A 270 -1.06 9.24 14.73
C ARG A 270 -2.31 9.75 14.01
N VAL A 271 -2.27 10.96 13.45
CA VAL A 271 -3.41 11.58 12.76
C VAL A 271 -3.74 10.83 11.47
N ALA A 272 -2.73 10.48 10.65
CA ALA A 272 -2.96 9.80 9.39
C ALA A 272 -3.53 8.39 9.57
N HIS A 273 -3.07 7.64 10.57
CA HIS A 273 -3.62 6.32 10.89
C HIS A 273 -5.07 6.39 11.40
N GLN A 274 -5.43 7.42 12.18
CA GLN A 274 -6.83 7.67 12.57
C GLN A 274 -7.73 8.00 11.38
N GLU A 275 -7.24 8.76 10.40
CA GLU A 275 -8.01 9.08 9.19
C GLU A 275 -8.21 7.84 8.31
N LEU A 276 -7.18 7.00 8.14
CA LEU A 276 -7.29 5.69 7.48
C LEU A 276 -8.32 4.78 8.18
N LEU A 277 -8.34 4.75 9.52
CA LEU A 277 -9.39 4.02 10.25
C LEU A 277 -10.80 4.58 10.00
N SER A 278 -10.94 5.90 9.80
CA SER A 278 -12.23 6.54 9.52
C SER A 278 -12.82 6.22 8.15
N VAL A 279 -11.98 5.80 7.20
CA VAL A 279 -12.41 5.32 5.87
C VAL A 279 -12.34 3.79 5.72
N GLY A 280 -12.15 3.07 6.83
CA GLY A 280 -12.22 1.61 6.88
C GLY A 280 -10.94 0.86 6.54
N VAL A 281 -9.80 1.55 6.46
CA VAL A 281 -8.49 0.93 6.20
C VAL A 281 -7.92 0.39 7.53
N THR A 282 -8.06 -0.91 7.75
CA THR A 282 -7.67 -1.65 8.98
C THR A 282 -6.23 -2.18 8.94
N SER A 283 -5.60 -2.16 7.76
CA SER A 283 -4.17 -2.40 7.55
C SER A 283 -3.67 -1.58 6.35
N CYS A 284 -2.36 -1.33 6.22
CA CYS A 284 -1.84 -0.57 5.09
C CYS A 284 -0.36 -0.83 4.77
N THR A 285 0.08 -0.31 3.63
CA THR A 285 1.49 -0.24 3.21
C THR A 285 1.96 1.20 3.13
N GLU A 286 2.80 1.64 4.07
CA GLU A 286 3.61 2.85 3.96
C GLU A 286 4.66 2.59 2.86
N ALA A 287 4.41 3.17 1.69
CA ALA A 287 5.10 2.78 0.47
C ALA A 287 6.48 3.43 0.30
N SER A 288 6.87 4.39 1.15
CA SER A 288 8.26 4.83 1.27
C SER A 288 8.54 5.64 2.53
N ILE A 289 9.34 5.08 3.43
CA ILE A 289 9.92 5.78 4.59
C ILE A 289 11.27 6.41 4.21
N GLY A 290 11.58 7.55 4.84
CA GLY A 290 12.85 8.28 4.70
C GLY A 290 12.77 9.59 3.91
N MET A 291 11.60 9.99 3.43
CA MET A 291 11.41 11.18 2.58
C MET A 291 11.39 12.53 3.33
N VAL A 292 11.09 12.52 4.63
CA VAL A 292 10.68 13.73 5.37
C VAL A 292 11.72 14.16 6.40
N ALA A 293 12.22 13.21 7.17
CA ALA A 293 13.24 13.39 8.21
C ALA A 293 14.40 12.39 8.08
N GLY A 294 14.24 11.32 7.32
CA GLY A 294 15.21 10.22 7.18
C GLY A 294 14.80 8.99 7.99
N THR A 295 15.18 7.82 7.47
CA THR A 295 14.60 6.52 7.84
C THR A 295 14.60 6.22 9.34
N GLU A 296 15.66 6.50 10.08
CA GLU A 296 15.70 6.23 11.53
C GLU A 296 14.74 7.11 12.34
N ALA A 297 14.59 8.40 12.03
CA ALA A 297 13.67 9.29 12.74
C ALA A 297 12.20 8.92 12.48
N GLU A 298 11.90 8.58 11.25
CA GLU A 298 10.57 8.18 10.79
C GLU A 298 10.16 6.80 11.33
N LEU A 299 11.07 5.80 11.33
CA LEU A 299 10.83 4.51 12.00
C LEU A 299 10.76 4.64 13.53
N CYS A 300 11.50 5.59 14.14
CA CYS A 300 11.30 5.94 15.54
C CYS A 300 9.87 6.45 15.80
N ALA A 301 9.28 7.23 14.88
CA ALA A 301 7.93 7.76 15.07
C ALA A 301 6.87 6.64 15.08
N TYR A 302 6.95 5.70 14.13
CA TYR A 302 6.11 4.49 14.13
C TYR A 302 6.27 3.69 15.42
N ARG A 303 7.51 3.45 15.88
CA ARG A 303 7.79 2.77 17.17
C ARG A 303 7.15 3.51 18.35
N ASP A 304 7.27 4.83 18.41
CA ASP A 304 6.86 5.62 19.58
C ASP A 304 5.33 5.77 19.67
N VAL A 305 4.63 5.90 18.54
CA VAL A 305 3.16 5.88 18.49
C VAL A 305 2.61 4.49 18.84
N ILE A 306 3.29 3.41 18.43
CA ILE A 306 2.99 2.04 18.86
C ILE A 306 3.20 1.88 20.37
N ALA A 307 4.31 2.38 20.93
CA ALA A 307 4.61 2.32 22.35
C ALA A 307 3.62 3.13 23.22
N ALA A 308 3.05 4.20 22.66
CA ALA A 308 1.95 4.97 23.25
C ALA A 308 0.58 4.26 23.15
N GLY A 309 0.48 3.14 22.42
CA GLY A 309 -0.77 2.41 22.18
C GLY A 309 -1.71 3.10 21.18
N GLN A 310 -1.18 4.00 20.34
CA GLN A 310 -1.96 4.89 19.46
C GLN A 310 -1.98 4.49 17.98
N LEU A 311 -1.36 3.36 17.62
CA LEU A 311 -1.42 2.76 16.29
C LEU A 311 -1.96 1.34 16.41
N HIS A 312 -2.99 1.03 15.63
CA HIS A 312 -3.71 -0.24 15.69
C HIS A 312 -3.61 -1.08 14.41
N GLN A 313 -3.49 -0.45 13.24
CA GLN A 313 -3.34 -1.14 11.97
C GLN A 313 -2.04 -1.94 11.88
N ARG A 314 -2.08 -3.09 11.20
CA ARG A 314 -0.85 -3.73 10.69
C ARG A 314 -0.34 -2.88 9.52
N THR A 315 0.89 -2.41 9.63
CA THR A 315 1.54 -1.51 8.67
C THR A 315 2.77 -2.20 8.07
N ARG A 316 2.86 -2.27 6.75
CA ARG A 316 4.05 -2.72 6.03
C ARG A 316 4.82 -1.49 5.55
N ILE A 317 6.09 -1.35 5.89
CA ILE A 317 6.88 -0.14 5.62
C ILE A 317 8.01 -0.46 4.63
N PHE A 318 8.00 0.23 3.49
CA PHE A 318 9.04 0.12 2.46
C PHE A 318 10.15 1.13 2.71
N LEU A 319 11.40 0.65 2.77
CA LEU A 319 12.59 1.51 2.86
C LEU A 319 13.04 1.89 1.45
N ILE A 320 13.25 3.19 1.17
CA ILE A 320 13.79 3.60 -0.13
C ILE A 320 15.20 3.02 -0.29
N TRP A 321 15.46 2.41 -1.46
CA TRP A 321 16.79 1.99 -1.87
C TRP A 321 17.25 2.72 -3.13
N GLU A 322 18.53 3.11 -3.15
CA GLU A 322 19.21 3.63 -4.33
C GLU A 322 20.60 2.98 -4.48
N PRO A 323 21.13 2.84 -5.71
CA PRO A 323 22.48 2.33 -5.95
C PRO A 323 23.54 3.17 -5.25
N ASN A 324 24.43 2.50 -4.51
CA ASN A 324 25.60 3.08 -3.83
C ASN A 324 25.30 4.09 -2.70
N ASP A 325 24.05 4.26 -2.27
CA ASP A 325 23.71 5.10 -1.10
C ASP A 325 24.03 4.36 0.22
N PRO A 326 25.01 4.80 1.03
CA PRO A 326 25.39 4.10 2.25
C PRO A 326 24.34 4.20 3.37
N GLU A 327 23.60 5.31 3.46
CA GLU A 327 22.62 5.54 4.53
C GLU A 327 21.36 4.69 4.32
N LYS A 328 20.89 4.60 3.07
CA LYS A 328 19.78 3.70 2.68
C LYS A 328 20.18 2.24 2.85
N ASN A 329 21.39 1.85 2.42
CA ASN A 329 21.87 0.48 2.60
C ASN A 329 22.08 0.10 4.10
N GLU A 330 22.59 1.00 4.95
CA GLU A 330 22.66 0.78 6.40
C GLU A 330 21.27 0.72 7.05
N SER A 331 20.34 1.58 6.64
CA SER A 331 18.94 1.55 7.10
C SER A 331 18.29 0.20 6.79
N ILE A 332 18.48 -0.32 5.58
CA ILE A 332 17.95 -1.63 5.17
C ILE A 332 18.66 -2.79 5.89
N ALA A 333 19.96 -2.70 6.13
CA ALA A 333 20.70 -3.70 6.90
C ALA A 333 20.27 -3.74 8.38
N THR A 334 19.93 -2.59 8.97
CA THR A 334 19.63 -2.45 10.41
C THR A 334 18.15 -2.37 10.75
N ARG A 335 17.25 -2.37 9.76
CA ARG A 335 15.78 -2.28 9.88
C ARG A 335 15.15 -3.14 10.99
N THR A 336 15.72 -4.31 11.27
CA THR A 336 15.24 -5.24 12.31
C THR A 336 15.30 -4.68 13.73
N ARG A 337 16.04 -3.57 13.96
CA ARG A 337 16.00 -2.75 15.18
C ARG A 337 14.58 -2.25 15.52
N PHE A 338 13.70 -2.14 14.53
CA PHE A 338 12.34 -1.60 14.64
C PHE A 338 11.25 -2.69 14.50
N ALA A 339 11.62 -3.97 14.50
CA ALA A 339 10.66 -5.07 14.31
C ALA A 339 9.61 -5.12 15.43
N HIS A 340 8.32 -5.17 15.05
CA HIS A 340 7.17 -5.21 15.96
C HIS A 340 6.03 -6.02 15.33
N PRO A 341 5.14 -6.70 16.07
CA PRO A 341 4.03 -7.48 15.47
C PRO A 341 3.09 -6.69 14.55
N LEU A 342 3.02 -5.37 14.71
CA LEU A 342 2.26 -4.46 13.82
C LEU A 342 3.08 -3.92 12.63
N LEU A 343 4.40 -4.13 12.58
CA LEU A 343 5.29 -3.60 11.55
C LEU A 343 6.00 -4.71 10.77
N ASP A 344 5.70 -4.85 9.48
CA ASP A 344 6.57 -5.57 8.55
C ASP A 344 7.52 -4.60 7.85
N LEU A 345 8.81 -4.88 7.96
CA LEU A 345 9.91 -4.03 7.45
C LEU A 345 10.74 -4.75 6.39
N ASN A 346 10.38 -5.96 5.95
CA ASN A 346 11.14 -6.70 4.94
C ASN A 346 10.80 -6.24 3.52
N CYS A 347 10.86 -4.92 3.29
CA CYS A 347 10.30 -4.26 2.12
C CYS A 347 11.21 -3.10 1.67
N VAL A 348 11.48 -2.98 0.36
CA VAL A 348 12.27 -1.88 -0.23
C VAL A 348 11.59 -1.26 -1.46
N LYS A 349 11.54 0.08 -1.50
CA LYS A 349 10.98 0.87 -2.61
C LYS A 349 12.11 1.27 -3.56
N ILE A 350 11.92 1.07 -4.86
CA ILE A 350 12.84 1.51 -5.91
C ILE A 350 12.06 2.34 -6.93
N HIS A 351 12.56 3.50 -7.32
CA HIS A 351 11.96 4.33 -8.37
C HIS A 351 12.59 3.98 -9.72
N LEU A 352 11.78 3.56 -10.71
CA LEU A 352 12.27 3.18 -12.04
C LEU A 352 12.07 4.28 -13.09
N ASP A 353 11.02 5.09 -12.98
CA ASP A 353 10.71 6.23 -13.86
C ASP A 353 10.02 7.37 -13.10
N GLY A 354 9.50 8.37 -13.83
CA GLY A 354 8.62 9.43 -13.31
C GLY A 354 7.19 9.33 -13.88
N VAL A 355 6.54 10.47 -14.12
CA VAL A 355 5.13 10.55 -14.57
C VAL A 355 4.97 10.91 -16.05
N PRO A 356 3.87 10.48 -16.72
CA PRO A 356 3.62 10.74 -18.13
C PRO A 356 2.89 12.08 -18.40
N THR A 357 3.35 13.18 -17.80
CA THR A 357 2.88 14.55 -18.06
C THR A 357 3.73 15.23 -19.15
N ASP A 358 3.63 16.56 -19.31
CA ASP A 358 4.46 17.39 -20.22
C ASP A 358 5.98 17.28 -19.98
N GLY A 359 6.39 16.92 -18.77
CA GLY A 359 7.78 16.57 -18.42
C GLY A 359 8.28 15.26 -19.03
N HIS A 360 7.40 14.44 -19.62
CA HIS A 360 7.66 13.13 -20.22
C HIS A 360 8.59 12.23 -19.38
N THR A 361 8.46 12.17 -18.05
CA THR A 361 9.45 11.47 -17.21
C THR A 361 9.18 9.98 -17.02
N ALA A 362 7.94 9.49 -17.22
CA ALA A 362 7.64 8.06 -17.27
C ALA A 362 8.32 7.36 -18.45
N ALA A 363 8.81 6.14 -18.25
CA ALA A 363 9.55 5.40 -19.27
C ALA A 363 8.58 4.64 -20.19
N MET A 364 8.47 5.09 -21.44
CA MET A 364 7.58 4.51 -22.44
C MET A 364 8.36 3.65 -23.46
N LEU A 365 7.72 2.60 -23.98
CA LEU A 365 8.22 1.73 -25.06
C LEU A 365 8.06 2.40 -26.43
N GLU A 366 6.93 3.07 -26.62
CA GLU A 366 6.62 3.91 -27.78
C GLU A 366 6.89 5.39 -27.44
N PRO A 367 7.05 6.28 -28.43
CA PRO A 367 7.27 7.69 -28.14
C PRO A 367 6.01 8.39 -27.58
N TYR A 368 6.24 9.48 -26.85
CA TYR A 368 5.20 10.46 -26.51
C TYR A 368 4.57 11.08 -27.77
N VAL A 369 3.33 11.57 -27.63
CA VAL A 369 2.56 12.20 -28.72
C VAL A 369 2.74 13.72 -28.72
N SER A 370 2.89 14.31 -27.53
CA SER A 370 3.43 15.66 -27.35
C SER A 370 4.91 15.74 -27.77
N GLU A 371 5.35 16.93 -28.20
CA GLU A 371 6.76 17.25 -28.38
C GLU A 371 7.21 18.23 -27.29
N MET A 372 8.34 17.94 -26.64
CA MET A 372 8.97 18.93 -25.78
C MET A 372 9.49 20.10 -26.61
N LYS A 373 9.16 21.31 -26.16
CA LYS A 373 9.79 22.50 -26.71
C LYS A 373 11.29 22.50 -26.38
N ASP A 374 12.11 22.82 -27.38
CA ASP A 374 13.56 22.98 -27.26
C ASP A 374 14.37 21.72 -26.83
N ARG A 375 13.73 20.53 -26.74
CA ARG A 375 14.39 19.21 -26.54
C ARG A 375 13.87 18.15 -27.51
N SER A 376 14.78 17.38 -28.11
CA SER A 376 14.48 16.30 -29.07
C SER A 376 15.27 15.01 -28.82
N ASP A 377 15.82 14.87 -27.60
CA ASP A 377 16.67 13.76 -27.19
C ASP A 377 15.87 12.47 -26.90
N ALA A 378 16.56 11.36 -26.62
CA ALA A 378 15.90 10.09 -26.34
C ALA A 378 15.01 10.14 -25.09
N ALA A 379 15.38 10.90 -24.05
CA ALA A 379 14.54 11.11 -22.87
C ALA A 379 13.32 11.99 -23.20
N ALA A 380 13.47 13.06 -23.99
CA ALA A 380 12.31 13.85 -24.43
C ALA A 380 11.32 13.05 -25.29
N ARG A 381 11.75 11.96 -25.92
CA ARG A 381 10.88 11.13 -26.77
C ARG A 381 10.29 9.90 -26.07
N PHE A 382 10.99 9.29 -25.12
CA PHE A 382 10.60 8.01 -24.50
C PHE A 382 10.67 8.02 -22.96
N GLY A 383 11.02 9.14 -22.33
CA GLY A 383 11.17 9.28 -20.89
C GLY A 383 12.32 8.49 -20.24
N LEU A 384 12.43 8.67 -18.93
CA LEU A 384 13.63 8.37 -18.15
C LEU A 384 13.52 7.03 -17.44
N LEU A 385 14.55 6.19 -17.57
CA LEU A 385 14.81 5.16 -16.57
C LEU A 385 15.78 5.73 -15.52
N LEU A 386 15.39 5.66 -14.26
CA LEU A 386 16.14 6.18 -13.10
C LEU A 386 17.18 5.19 -12.56
N GLN A 387 17.10 3.92 -13.00
CA GLN A 387 18.04 2.85 -12.62
C GLN A 387 18.73 2.25 -13.84
N ASP A 388 19.92 1.70 -13.64
CA ASP A 388 20.59 0.84 -14.61
C ASP A 388 20.02 -0.60 -14.53
N PRO A 389 19.68 -1.26 -15.66
CA PRO A 389 19.10 -2.61 -15.64
C PRO A 389 19.97 -3.69 -15.02
N GLU A 390 21.29 -3.69 -15.25
CA GLU A 390 22.18 -4.70 -14.66
C GLU A 390 22.24 -4.51 -13.14
N THR A 391 22.43 -3.27 -12.68
CA THR A 391 22.42 -2.87 -11.27
C THR A 391 21.10 -3.21 -10.56
N LEU A 392 19.95 -3.01 -11.23
CA LEU A 392 18.65 -3.38 -10.68
C LEU A 392 18.51 -4.90 -10.52
N ASN A 393 18.79 -5.67 -11.58
CA ASN A 393 18.72 -7.13 -11.56
C ASN A 393 19.55 -7.71 -10.40
N ASP A 394 20.78 -7.20 -10.27
CA ASP A 394 21.75 -7.63 -9.26
C ASP A 394 21.32 -7.24 -7.84
N ALA A 395 20.56 -6.14 -7.66
CA ALA A 395 20.01 -5.74 -6.36
C ALA A 395 18.76 -6.55 -5.99
N VAL A 396 17.81 -6.71 -6.91
CA VAL A 396 16.55 -7.44 -6.70
C VAL A 396 16.82 -8.91 -6.37
N ALA A 397 17.77 -9.57 -7.06
CA ALA A 397 18.17 -10.94 -6.73
C ALA A 397 18.71 -11.08 -5.30
N LYS A 398 19.45 -10.07 -4.81
CA LYS A 398 19.98 -10.04 -3.43
C LYS A 398 18.89 -9.77 -2.40
N PHE A 399 17.87 -8.98 -2.72
CA PHE A 399 16.72 -8.73 -1.84
C PHE A 399 15.81 -9.96 -1.75
N ASP A 400 15.45 -10.57 -2.88
CA ASP A 400 14.64 -11.79 -2.94
C ASP A 400 15.31 -12.96 -2.19
N ALA A 401 16.64 -13.12 -2.32
CA ALA A 401 17.41 -14.11 -1.56
C ALA A 401 17.42 -13.90 -0.04
N GLN A 402 17.04 -12.70 0.43
CA GLN A 402 16.86 -12.35 1.84
C GLN A 402 15.38 -12.37 2.27
N GLY A 403 14.46 -12.74 1.37
CA GLY A 403 13.01 -12.66 1.59
C GLY A 403 12.45 -11.23 1.55
N ILE A 404 13.23 -10.23 1.14
CA ILE A 404 12.84 -8.83 1.11
C ILE A 404 11.98 -8.58 -0.15
N VAL A 405 10.77 -8.06 0.05
CA VAL A 405 9.86 -7.62 -1.01
C VAL A 405 10.41 -6.35 -1.66
N VAL A 406 10.43 -6.30 -2.98
CA VAL A 406 10.67 -5.07 -3.74
C VAL A 406 9.35 -4.51 -4.26
N LYS A 407 9.07 -3.23 -4.02
CA LYS A 407 8.02 -2.46 -4.71
C LYS A 407 8.69 -1.44 -5.62
N TYR A 408 8.29 -1.42 -6.88
CA TYR A 408 8.77 -0.46 -7.86
C TYR A 408 7.76 0.69 -8.00
N HIS A 409 8.22 1.94 -8.15
CA HIS A 409 7.41 2.95 -8.86
C HIS A 409 7.65 2.74 -10.35
N SER A 410 6.59 2.47 -11.11
CA SER A 410 6.66 2.09 -12.53
C SER A 410 5.39 2.51 -13.26
N VAL A 411 5.39 3.73 -13.80
CA VAL A 411 4.19 4.34 -14.38
C VAL A 411 4.09 4.04 -15.87
N GLY A 412 5.21 4.12 -16.59
CA GLY A 412 5.33 3.81 -18.02
C GLY A 412 5.61 2.33 -18.31
N ASP A 413 5.21 1.87 -19.49
CA ASP A 413 5.28 0.46 -19.86
C ASP A 413 6.71 -0.09 -20.05
N ARG A 414 7.71 0.78 -20.27
CA ARG A 414 9.14 0.40 -20.26
C ARG A 414 9.68 0.24 -18.84
N ALA A 415 9.20 1.02 -17.87
CA ALA A 415 9.54 0.83 -16.45
C ALA A 415 8.90 -0.44 -15.89
N VAL A 416 7.61 -0.66 -16.17
CA VAL A 416 6.91 -1.91 -15.84
C VAL A 416 7.65 -3.13 -16.39
N ARG A 417 8.06 -3.10 -17.67
CA ARG A 417 8.86 -4.16 -18.29
C ARG A 417 10.19 -4.39 -17.57
N MET A 418 10.91 -3.34 -17.22
CA MET A 418 12.20 -3.42 -16.50
C MET A 418 12.04 -3.99 -15.08
N GLY A 419 10.98 -3.62 -14.35
CA GLY A 419 10.67 -4.23 -13.06
C GLY A 419 10.38 -5.73 -13.18
N LEU A 420 9.60 -6.13 -14.19
CA LEU A 420 9.31 -7.55 -14.48
C LEU A 420 10.56 -8.32 -14.93
N ASP A 421 11.48 -7.69 -15.68
CA ASP A 421 12.78 -8.27 -16.05
C ASP A 421 13.63 -8.60 -14.81
N ALA A 422 13.66 -7.68 -13.83
CA ALA A 422 14.40 -7.86 -12.58
C ALA A 422 13.78 -8.92 -11.66
N ILE A 423 12.44 -8.99 -11.60
CA ILE A 423 11.75 -10.11 -10.92
C ILE A 423 12.11 -11.43 -11.62
N GLU A 424 12.01 -11.52 -12.94
CA GLU A 424 12.35 -12.75 -13.69
C GLU A 424 13.83 -13.15 -13.49
N HIS A 425 14.74 -12.18 -13.40
CA HIS A 425 16.14 -12.42 -13.06
C HIS A 425 16.28 -13.05 -11.66
N ALA A 426 15.61 -12.49 -10.64
CA ALA A 426 15.62 -13.06 -9.29
C ALA A 426 15.04 -14.49 -9.26
N ARG A 427 13.94 -14.77 -9.99
CA ARG A 427 13.37 -16.13 -10.11
C ARG A 427 14.33 -17.12 -10.77
N LYS A 428 15.17 -16.69 -11.72
CA LYS A 428 16.22 -17.52 -12.32
C LYS A 428 17.39 -17.80 -11.37
N ALA A 429 17.70 -16.87 -10.47
CA ALA A 429 18.77 -17.01 -9.48
C ALA A 429 18.36 -17.83 -8.25
N ASN A 430 17.18 -17.54 -7.70
CA ASN A 430 16.73 -18.03 -6.38
C ASN A 430 15.60 -19.08 -6.45
N GLY A 431 14.88 -19.16 -7.59
CA GLY A 431 13.71 -20.02 -7.78
C GLY A 431 12.36 -19.31 -7.59
N HIS A 432 11.27 -20.05 -7.82
CA HIS A 432 9.90 -19.49 -7.86
C HIS A 432 9.23 -19.31 -6.49
N ALA A 433 9.89 -19.68 -5.38
CA ALA A 433 9.35 -19.60 -4.02
C ALA A 433 9.74 -18.31 -3.27
N GLY A 434 10.35 -17.34 -3.95
CA GLY A 434 10.72 -16.04 -3.40
C GLY A 434 9.53 -15.09 -3.16
N SER A 435 9.81 -13.94 -2.55
CA SER A 435 8.78 -13.00 -2.08
C SER A 435 8.02 -12.36 -3.23
N LEU A 436 6.71 -12.13 -3.06
CA LEU A 436 5.86 -11.50 -4.08
C LEU A 436 6.27 -10.03 -4.25
N HIS A 437 6.83 -9.69 -5.42
CA HIS A 437 7.33 -8.34 -5.74
C HIS A 437 6.27 -7.55 -6.51
N GLU A 438 6.22 -6.23 -6.27
CA GLU A 438 5.10 -5.37 -6.66
C GLU A 438 5.53 -4.30 -7.65
N ILE A 439 5.04 -4.39 -8.89
CA ILE A 439 5.09 -3.28 -9.85
C ILE A 439 4.02 -2.27 -9.41
N GLY A 440 4.41 -1.08 -8.96
CA GLY A 440 3.50 -0.09 -8.38
C GLY A 440 3.03 0.97 -9.37
N HIS A 441 1.82 1.49 -9.12
CA HIS A 441 0.98 2.31 -10.01
C HIS A 441 0.53 1.62 -11.32
N SER A 442 1.46 0.97 -12.04
CA SER A 442 1.25 0.19 -13.28
C SER A 442 0.28 0.84 -14.29
N THR A 443 0.39 2.16 -14.46
CA THR A 443 -0.56 2.98 -15.23
C THR A 443 -0.63 2.57 -16.70
N PHE A 444 0.53 2.27 -17.32
CA PHE A 444 0.61 1.66 -18.63
C PHE A 444 1.33 0.32 -18.56
N VAL A 445 0.67 -0.75 -19.01
CA VAL A 445 1.25 -2.10 -19.12
C VAL A 445 1.13 -2.59 -20.56
N ALA A 446 2.21 -3.11 -21.12
CA ALA A 446 2.18 -3.77 -22.43
C ALA A 446 1.50 -5.15 -22.31
N PHE A 447 0.68 -5.52 -23.30
CA PHE A 447 -0.18 -6.71 -23.22
C PHE A 447 0.61 -8.01 -22.92
N ASP A 448 1.76 -8.21 -23.57
CA ASP A 448 2.63 -9.37 -23.35
C ASP A 448 3.16 -9.48 -21.91
N ASP A 449 3.32 -8.35 -21.21
CA ASP A 449 3.84 -8.30 -19.84
C ASP A 449 2.80 -8.70 -18.79
N ILE A 450 1.50 -8.54 -19.07
CA ILE A 450 0.41 -8.96 -18.18
C ILE A 450 0.46 -10.48 -17.97
N HIS A 451 0.56 -11.24 -19.06
CA HIS A 451 0.69 -12.70 -18.99
C HIS A 451 2.04 -13.14 -18.42
N ARG A 452 3.10 -12.34 -18.57
CA ARG A 452 4.44 -12.62 -18.02
C ARG A 452 4.47 -12.54 -16.50
N ALA A 453 3.87 -11.49 -15.92
CA ALA A 453 3.84 -11.24 -14.47
C ALA A 453 3.34 -12.46 -13.66
N ARG A 454 2.26 -13.11 -14.14
CA ARG A 454 1.71 -14.33 -13.54
C ARG A 454 2.73 -15.47 -13.43
N ASN A 455 3.56 -15.68 -14.44
CA ASN A 455 4.50 -16.82 -14.49
C ASN A 455 5.72 -16.62 -13.57
N ILE A 456 6.04 -15.37 -13.22
CA ILE A 456 7.19 -15.01 -12.38
C ILE A 456 6.80 -14.66 -10.94
N ASN A 457 5.53 -14.84 -10.56
CA ASN A 457 4.97 -14.43 -9.26
C ASN A 457 5.24 -12.95 -8.98
N ALA A 458 4.91 -12.09 -9.94
CA ALA A 458 4.84 -10.64 -9.79
C ALA A 458 3.40 -10.18 -9.53
N VAL A 459 3.28 -9.07 -8.80
CA VAL A 459 2.02 -8.39 -8.46
C VAL A 459 1.99 -7.06 -9.20
N PHE A 460 0.84 -6.70 -9.77
CA PHE A 460 0.57 -5.32 -10.15
C PHE A 460 -0.19 -4.63 -9.01
N GLU A 461 0.37 -3.55 -8.47
CA GLU A 461 -0.38 -2.58 -7.69
C GLU A 461 -0.73 -1.40 -8.61
N LEU A 462 -1.96 -0.91 -8.48
CA LEU A 462 -2.49 0.21 -9.24
C LEU A 462 -3.18 1.19 -8.30
N SER A 463 -3.17 2.48 -8.65
CA SER A 463 -3.61 3.55 -7.75
C SER A 463 -4.94 4.19 -8.25
N PRO A 464 -6.11 3.55 -8.02
CA PRO A 464 -7.39 3.88 -8.65
C PRO A 464 -7.99 5.24 -8.25
N TYR A 465 -7.44 5.86 -7.21
CA TYR A 465 -7.87 7.11 -6.65
C TYR A 465 -7.46 8.30 -7.54
N LEU A 466 -6.45 8.12 -8.40
CA LEU A 466 -5.98 9.12 -9.36
C LEU A 466 -6.97 9.35 -10.51
N TRP A 467 -7.99 8.51 -10.71
CA TRP A 467 -8.79 8.48 -11.94
C TRP A 467 -9.83 9.60 -12.10
N GLY A 468 -10.25 10.23 -11.00
CA GLY A 468 -11.13 11.39 -11.08
C GLY A 468 -11.83 11.78 -9.78
N PRO A 469 -12.08 13.09 -9.54
CA PRO A 469 -11.66 14.22 -10.37
C PRO A 469 -10.24 14.66 -10.01
N CYS A 470 -9.28 14.41 -10.90
CA CYS A 470 -7.88 14.84 -10.75
C CYS A 470 -7.37 15.44 -12.07
N PRO A 471 -6.89 16.70 -12.10
CA PRO A 471 -6.49 17.38 -13.35
C PRO A 471 -5.38 16.66 -14.14
N ILE A 472 -4.51 15.91 -13.46
CA ILE A 472 -3.35 15.23 -14.07
C ILE A 472 -3.73 14.30 -15.23
N ASN A 473 -4.96 13.79 -15.27
CA ASN A 473 -5.41 12.89 -16.33
C ASN A 473 -5.56 13.59 -17.70
N ASP A 474 -5.80 14.90 -17.72
CA ASP A 474 -5.85 15.68 -18.96
C ASP A 474 -4.44 16.01 -19.48
N ASP A 475 -3.47 16.22 -18.58
CA ASP A 475 -2.04 16.32 -18.93
C ASP A 475 -1.53 14.99 -19.48
N ILE A 476 -1.86 13.86 -18.82
CA ILE A 476 -1.49 12.51 -19.28
C ILE A 476 -2.13 12.21 -20.63
N ARG A 477 -3.43 12.50 -20.82
CA ARG A 477 -4.12 12.38 -22.12
C ARG A 477 -3.40 13.19 -23.21
N SER A 478 -3.03 14.43 -22.90
CA SER A 478 -2.33 15.33 -23.82
C SER A 478 -0.93 14.84 -24.18
N ALA A 479 -0.22 14.22 -23.23
CA ALA A 479 1.15 13.75 -23.43
C ALA A 479 1.24 12.40 -24.17
N VAL A 480 0.40 11.44 -23.80
CA VAL A 480 0.48 10.05 -24.30
C VAL A 480 -0.46 9.74 -25.47
N GLY A 481 -1.48 10.57 -25.71
CA GLY A 481 -2.47 10.41 -26.79
C GLY A 481 -3.64 9.48 -26.46
N GLU A 482 -4.78 9.77 -27.09
CA GLU A 482 -6.09 9.14 -26.81
C GLU A 482 -6.09 7.61 -26.88
N ASP A 483 -5.42 7.03 -27.90
CA ASP A 483 -5.38 5.58 -28.12
C ASP A 483 -4.83 4.80 -26.91
N ARG A 484 -3.93 5.41 -26.13
CA ARG A 484 -3.36 4.80 -24.91
C ARG A 484 -4.29 4.95 -23.71
N ILE A 485 -5.07 6.03 -23.65
CA ILE A 485 -6.09 6.26 -22.61
C ILE A 485 -7.22 5.22 -22.70
N HIS A 486 -7.43 4.58 -23.85
CA HIS A 486 -8.37 3.46 -23.98
C HIS A 486 -7.94 2.17 -23.23
N ARG A 487 -6.67 2.04 -22.81
CA ARG A 487 -6.15 0.87 -22.06
C ARG A 487 -5.37 1.24 -20.78
N ILE A 488 -5.50 2.48 -20.30
CA ILE A 488 -4.85 2.96 -19.08
C ILE A 488 -5.39 2.24 -17.84
N TRP A 489 -4.51 1.87 -16.90
CA TRP A 489 -4.79 1.00 -15.73
C TRP A 489 -5.59 -0.28 -16.09
N PRO A 490 -4.95 -1.30 -16.68
CA PRO A 490 -5.62 -2.45 -17.30
C PRO A 490 -6.11 -3.53 -16.29
N PHE A 491 -6.93 -3.11 -15.33
CA PHE A 491 -7.51 -3.96 -14.28
C PHE A 491 -8.17 -5.23 -14.84
N ARG A 492 -9.03 -5.10 -15.84
CA ARG A 492 -9.78 -6.22 -16.43
C ARG A 492 -8.84 -7.25 -17.06
N GLU A 493 -7.88 -6.80 -17.86
CA GLU A 493 -6.91 -7.68 -18.52
C GLU A 493 -6.02 -8.42 -17.51
N ILE A 494 -5.62 -7.76 -16.43
CA ILE A 494 -4.83 -8.37 -15.34
C ILE A 494 -5.62 -9.48 -14.62
N ILE A 495 -6.90 -9.24 -14.33
CA ILE A 495 -7.80 -10.23 -13.71
C ILE A 495 -8.08 -11.40 -14.66
N ASP A 496 -8.46 -11.14 -15.91
CA ASP A 496 -8.76 -12.19 -16.92
C ASP A 496 -7.51 -13.04 -17.23
N ALA A 497 -6.31 -12.46 -17.19
CA ALA A 497 -5.05 -13.20 -17.30
C ALA A 497 -4.74 -14.07 -16.08
N GLY A 498 -5.40 -13.85 -14.93
CA GLY A 498 -5.13 -14.51 -13.66
C GLY A 498 -3.79 -14.10 -13.03
N ALA A 499 -3.32 -12.87 -13.30
CA ALA A 499 -2.21 -12.26 -12.59
C ALA A 499 -2.69 -11.68 -11.24
N MET A 500 -1.75 -11.38 -10.33
CA MET A 500 -2.10 -10.84 -9.03
C MET A 500 -2.23 -9.32 -9.08
N ILE A 501 -3.29 -8.79 -8.48
CA ILE A 501 -3.65 -7.38 -8.49
C ILE A 501 -4.10 -6.90 -7.11
N VAL A 502 -3.66 -5.70 -6.72
CA VAL A 502 -4.11 -4.96 -5.53
C VAL A 502 -4.17 -3.47 -5.82
N ALA A 503 -4.78 -2.70 -4.92
CA ALA A 503 -4.91 -1.24 -5.03
C ALA A 503 -4.34 -0.49 -3.82
N GLY A 504 -3.93 0.76 -4.04
CA GLY A 504 -3.61 1.71 -2.98
C GLY A 504 -4.06 3.14 -3.30
N SER A 505 -4.08 4.01 -2.29
CA SER A 505 -4.55 5.40 -2.44
C SER A 505 -3.55 6.34 -3.09
N ASP A 506 -2.27 6.08 -2.91
CA ASP A 506 -1.17 7.04 -3.10
C ASP A 506 -1.36 8.33 -2.27
N TRP A 507 -2.19 8.30 -1.21
CA TRP A 507 -2.45 9.47 -0.36
C TRP A 507 -1.17 9.85 0.41
N PRO A 508 -0.69 11.11 0.35
CA PRO A 508 -1.42 12.34 0.03
C PRO A 508 -1.08 12.97 -1.36
N VAL A 509 -0.83 12.16 -2.40
CA VAL A 509 -0.86 12.62 -3.80
C VAL A 509 -2.31 12.92 -4.20
N VAL A 510 -3.23 12.00 -3.89
CA VAL A 510 -4.66 12.29 -3.82
C VAL A 510 -5.01 13.04 -2.53
N SER A 511 -6.15 13.74 -2.51
CA SER A 511 -6.58 14.56 -1.36
C SER A 511 -7.24 13.75 -0.23
N ASP A 512 -7.87 12.62 -0.54
CA ASP A 512 -8.72 11.82 0.34
C ASP A 512 -8.36 10.32 0.20
N PRO A 513 -8.06 9.58 1.28
CA PRO A 513 -7.75 8.15 1.23
C PRO A 513 -8.99 7.25 1.17
N ASN A 514 -10.20 7.81 1.10
CA ASN A 514 -11.46 7.07 1.05
C ASN A 514 -11.54 6.08 -0.13
N PRO A 515 -11.64 4.75 0.11
CA PRO A 515 -11.72 3.76 -0.97
C PRO A 515 -13.01 3.83 -1.79
N TRP A 516 -14.11 4.40 -1.26
CA TRP A 516 -15.43 4.31 -1.91
C TRP A 516 -15.54 5.03 -3.27
N PRO A 517 -15.01 6.26 -3.44
CA PRO A 517 -14.79 6.85 -4.77
C PRO A 517 -13.99 5.94 -5.72
N ALA A 518 -12.90 5.34 -5.25
CA ALA A 518 -12.05 4.48 -6.09
C ALA A 518 -12.72 3.15 -6.47
N ILE A 519 -13.50 2.56 -5.56
CA ILE A 519 -14.35 1.39 -5.84
C ILE A 519 -15.41 1.75 -6.88
N GLU A 520 -16.01 2.94 -6.82
CA GLU A 520 -16.93 3.39 -7.85
C GLU A 520 -16.24 3.52 -9.21
N THR A 521 -15.08 4.18 -9.27
CA THR A 521 -14.34 4.40 -10.53
C THR A 521 -13.77 3.11 -11.12
N MET A 522 -13.55 2.03 -10.33
CA MET A 522 -13.27 0.68 -10.85
C MET A 522 -14.39 0.08 -11.70
N LEU A 523 -15.65 0.35 -11.34
CA LEU A 523 -16.81 -0.17 -12.05
C LEU A 523 -17.25 0.78 -13.16
N THR A 524 -17.29 2.08 -12.88
CA THR A 524 -17.76 3.08 -13.84
C THR A 524 -16.70 3.47 -14.87
N ARG A 525 -15.41 3.48 -14.49
CA ARG A 525 -14.32 4.13 -15.24
C ARG A 525 -14.61 5.60 -15.59
N GLU A 526 -15.45 6.25 -14.78
CA GLU A 526 -15.92 7.63 -14.87
C GLU A 526 -15.55 8.36 -13.57
N ALA A 527 -15.71 9.69 -13.51
CA ALA A 527 -15.64 10.40 -12.23
C ALA A 527 -16.79 9.97 -11.29
N PRO A 528 -16.63 10.07 -9.95
CA PRO A 528 -17.68 9.76 -8.98
C PRO A 528 -18.98 10.54 -9.25
N GLY A 529 -20.12 9.82 -9.24
CA GLY A 529 -21.43 10.32 -9.68
C GLY A 529 -21.68 10.25 -11.19
N GLY A 530 -20.64 9.96 -11.98
CA GLY A 530 -20.66 9.87 -13.44
C GLY A 530 -20.15 11.13 -14.15
N SER A 531 -19.47 10.92 -15.29
CA SER A 531 -18.92 11.98 -16.16
C SER A 531 -19.36 11.79 -17.62
N VAL A 532 -19.09 12.80 -18.46
CA VAL A 532 -19.27 12.69 -19.93
C VAL A 532 -18.22 11.76 -20.54
N GLU A 533 -16.99 11.85 -20.05
CA GLU A 533 -15.85 11.03 -20.49
C GLU A 533 -15.60 9.84 -19.57
N SER A 534 -14.84 8.86 -20.06
CA SER A 534 -14.43 7.67 -19.31
C SER A 534 -13.01 7.26 -19.71
N PHE A 535 -12.17 6.93 -18.72
CA PHE A 535 -10.76 6.57 -18.91
C PHE A 535 -10.64 5.04 -18.96
N GLY A 536 -10.41 4.49 -20.15
CA GLY A 536 -10.26 3.05 -20.36
C GLY A 536 -11.51 2.23 -19.99
N LYS A 537 -12.70 2.62 -20.49
CA LYS A 537 -14.00 1.99 -20.15
C LYS A 537 -14.01 0.46 -20.18
N MET A 538 -13.26 -0.15 -21.10
CA MET A 538 -13.14 -1.62 -21.25
C MET A 538 -12.41 -2.31 -20.08
N GLN A 539 -11.75 -1.55 -19.20
CA GLN A 539 -11.03 -2.05 -18.03
C GLN A 539 -11.89 -2.08 -16.75
N SER A 540 -13.21 -1.90 -16.87
CA SER A 540 -14.17 -2.03 -15.77
C SER A 540 -14.22 -3.44 -15.20
N ILE A 541 -14.33 -3.55 -13.87
CA ILE A 541 -14.45 -4.81 -13.12
C ILE A 541 -15.78 -4.87 -12.36
N GLU A 542 -16.09 -6.01 -11.72
CA GLU A 542 -17.30 -6.15 -10.89
C GLU A 542 -17.07 -5.69 -9.43
N LEU A 543 -18.15 -5.40 -8.69
CA LEU A 543 -18.05 -4.97 -7.29
C LEU A 543 -17.32 -6.00 -6.41
N ALA A 544 -17.54 -7.29 -6.64
CA ALA A 544 -16.89 -8.35 -5.89
C ALA A 544 -15.36 -8.34 -6.10
N ASP A 545 -14.88 -8.10 -7.33
CA ASP A 545 -13.46 -7.99 -7.64
C ASP A 545 -12.84 -6.76 -6.96
N ALA A 546 -13.54 -5.62 -6.99
CA ALA A 546 -13.11 -4.38 -6.34
C ALA A 546 -12.96 -4.55 -4.82
N ILE A 547 -13.91 -5.22 -4.16
CA ILE A 547 -13.83 -5.51 -2.72
C ILE A 547 -12.72 -6.53 -2.42
N ASP A 548 -12.54 -7.60 -3.22
CA ASP A 548 -11.45 -8.57 -3.03
C ASP A 548 -10.06 -7.89 -3.20
N ILE A 549 -9.93 -6.93 -4.12
CA ILE A 549 -8.71 -6.13 -4.38
C ILE A 549 -8.27 -5.27 -3.19
N PHE A 550 -9.21 -4.86 -2.33
CA PHE A 550 -8.92 -4.16 -1.06
C PHE A 550 -8.95 -5.07 0.18
N THR A 551 -9.27 -6.36 0.06
CA THR A 551 -9.44 -7.25 1.24
C THR A 551 -8.66 -8.55 1.12
N SER A 552 -9.11 -9.52 0.33
CA SER A 552 -8.52 -10.86 0.25
C SER A 552 -7.24 -10.91 -0.58
N ARG A 553 -7.12 -10.18 -1.68
CA ARG A 553 -5.88 -10.15 -2.49
C ARG A 553 -4.70 -9.52 -1.72
N PRO A 554 -4.88 -8.40 -0.99
CA PRO A 554 -3.88 -7.90 -0.05
C PRO A 554 -3.46 -8.94 0.99
N ALA A 555 -4.41 -9.71 1.56
CA ALA A 555 -4.09 -10.76 2.51
C ALA A 555 -3.27 -11.89 1.87
N GLU A 556 -3.60 -12.31 0.64
CA GLU A 556 -2.84 -13.31 -0.13
C GLU A 556 -1.39 -12.87 -0.38
N ILE A 557 -1.15 -11.63 -0.86
CA ILE A 557 0.22 -11.17 -1.16
C ILE A 557 1.08 -10.91 0.09
N LEU A 558 0.44 -10.61 1.23
CA LEU A 558 1.10 -10.55 2.54
C LEU A 558 1.36 -11.94 3.16
N GLY A 559 1.04 -13.03 2.45
CA GLY A 559 1.19 -14.40 2.95
C GLY A 559 0.21 -14.78 4.06
N LYS A 560 -0.86 -13.99 4.26
CA LYS A 560 -1.83 -14.10 5.38
C LYS A 560 -3.27 -14.38 4.91
N GLY A 561 -3.46 -14.80 3.65
CA GLY A 561 -4.78 -15.10 3.07
C GLY A 561 -5.56 -16.25 3.74
N TYR A 562 -4.97 -16.94 4.73
CA TYR A 562 -5.64 -17.92 5.58
C TYR A 562 -6.18 -17.30 6.90
N GLU A 563 -5.89 -16.04 7.20
CA GLU A 563 -6.29 -15.36 8.45
C GLU A 563 -6.68 -13.88 8.33
N LEU A 564 -6.56 -13.26 7.15
CA LEU A 564 -6.94 -11.88 6.86
C LEU A 564 -7.82 -11.77 5.61
N GLY A 565 -8.55 -10.66 5.48
CA GLY A 565 -9.25 -10.29 4.24
C GLY A 565 -10.58 -11.01 3.96
N ARG A 566 -11.08 -11.88 4.85
CA ARG A 566 -12.41 -12.53 4.76
C ARG A 566 -13.04 -12.67 6.14
N ILE A 567 -14.38 -12.60 6.21
CA ILE A 567 -15.15 -12.89 7.43
C ILE A 567 -15.45 -14.39 7.48
N ALA A 568 -14.60 -15.16 8.17
CA ALA A 568 -14.71 -16.61 8.33
C ALA A 568 -14.04 -17.11 9.62
N ALA A 569 -14.42 -18.29 10.11
CA ALA A 569 -13.81 -18.87 11.30
C ALA A 569 -12.28 -19.09 11.14
N GLY A 570 -11.50 -18.69 12.15
CA GLY A 570 -10.03 -18.70 12.17
C GLY A 570 -9.37 -17.36 11.80
N TYR A 571 -10.08 -16.50 11.06
CA TYR A 571 -9.58 -15.19 10.62
C TYR A 571 -9.60 -14.18 11.77
N LEU A 572 -8.76 -13.15 11.69
CA LEU A 572 -8.81 -12.01 12.59
C LEU A 572 -10.07 -11.20 12.34
N ALA A 573 -10.68 -10.69 13.40
CA ALA A 573 -11.88 -9.85 13.32
C ALA A 573 -11.53 -8.39 12.94
N ASP A 574 -10.89 -8.24 11.78
CA ASP A 574 -10.64 -6.97 11.10
C ASP A 574 -11.83 -6.68 10.17
N ILE A 575 -12.77 -5.85 10.62
CA ILE A 575 -14.05 -5.59 9.93
C ILE A 575 -14.42 -4.11 9.94
N ILE A 576 -15.25 -3.71 8.98
CA ILE A 576 -15.81 -2.37 8.88
C ILE A 576 -17.33 -2.43 8.79
N VAL A 577 -18.00 -1.60 9.58
CA VAL A 577 -19.46 -1.42 9.57
C VAL A 577 -19.80 -0.24 8.66
N LEU A 578 -20.81 -0.38 7.81
CA LEU A 578 -21.18 0.59 6.77
C LEU A 578 -22.56 1.21 7.01
N ASP A 579 -22.80 2.40 6.44
CA ASP A 579 -24.10 3.08 6.53
C ASP A 579 -25.17 2.56 5.56
N ARG A 580 -24.76 1.76 4.57
CA ARG A 580 -25.60 1.14 3.53
C ARG A 580 -24.88 -0.06 2.93
N ASN A 581 -25.63 -0.96 2.29
CA ASN A 581 -25.04 -2.11 1.61
C ASN A 581 -24.56 -1.68 0.20
N PRO A 582 -23.26 -1.76 -0.13
CA PRO A 582 -22.78 -1.39 -1.47
C PRO A 582 -23.34 -2.30 -2.58
N PHE A 583 -23.83 -3.49 -2.26
CA PHE A 583 -24.45 -4.41 -3.22
C PHE A 583 -25.94 -4.11 -3.51
N ASP A 584 -26.61 -3.28 -2.69
CA ASP A 584 -28.04 -2.93 -2.84
C ASP A 584 -28.29 -1.52 -3.42
N ILE A 585 -27.23 -0.79 -3.77
CA ILE A 585 -27.30 0.59 -4.30
C ILE A 585 -26.85 0.67 -5.76
N ALA A 586 -27.18 1.78 -6.43
CA ALA A 586 -26.69 2.01 -7.79
C ALA A 586 -25.18 2.25 -7.80
N THR A 587 -24.49 1.81 -8.85
CA THR A 587 -23.03 1.93 -8.97
C THR A 587 -22.54 3.37 -8.81
N ARG A 588 -23.26 4.36 -9.35
CA ARG A 588 -22.94 5.80 -9.23
C ARG A 588 -23.32 6.45 -7.88
N ASP A 589 -23.68 5.63 -6.89
CA ASP A 589 -23.89 6.02 -5.49
C ASP A 589 -22.87 5.35 -4.54
N LEU A 590 -21.93 4.54 -5.04
CA LEU A 590 -20.93 3.83 -4.23
C LEU A 590 -20.01 4.81 -3.48
N HIS A 591 -19.63 5.93 -4.09
CA HIS A 591 -18.87 7.01 -3.43
C HIS A 591 -19.60 7.67 -2.23
N LYS A 592 -20.88 7.35 -2.01
CA LYS A 592 -21.70 7.88 -0.91
C LYS A 592 -21.80 6.92 0.27
N VAL A 593 -21.23 5.71 0.17
CA VAL A 593 -21.09 4.77 1.28
C VAL A 593 -20.18 5.39 2.33
N LYS A 594 -20.55 5.25 3.62
CA LYS A 594 -19.73 5.69 4.74
C LYS A 594 -19.39 4.52 5.64
N VAL A 595 -18.17 4.55 6.18
CA VAL A 595 -17.78 3.68 7.29
C VAL A 595 -18.30 4.31 8.59
N ARG A 596 -18.96 3.49 9.40
CA ARG A 596 -19.54 3.84 10.70
C ARG A 596 -18.68 3.41 11.87
N ALA A 597 -17.99 2.28 11.72
CA ALA A 597 -17.09 1.74 12.72
C ALA A 597 -16.03 0.87 12.05
N SER A 598 -14.82 0.91 12.60
CA SER A 598 -13.69 0.08 12.19
C SER A 598 -13.19 -0.72 13.38
N PHE A 599 -13.10 -2.03 13.19
CA PHE A 599 -12.59 -2.98 14.17
C PHE A 599 -11.26 -3.55 13.70
N VAL A 600 -10.31 -3.70 14.63
CA VAL A 600 -9.04 -4.39 14.40
C VAL A 600 -8.87 -5.45 15.47
N GLU A 601 -8.68 -6.70 15.06
CA GLU A 601 -8.58 -7.86 15.96
C GLU A 601 -9.73 -7.89 16.98
N GLY A 602 -10.96 -7.63 16.51
CA GLY A 602 -12.19 -7.58 17.31
C GLY A 602 -12.36 -6.35 18.21
N LYS A 603 -11.35 -5.47 18.30
CA LYS A 603 -11.42 -4.24 19.10
C LYS A 603 -12.00 -3.11 18.26
N LEU A 604 -13.01 -2.41 18.75
CA LEU A 604 -13.47 -1.16 18.16
C LEU A 604 -12.36 -0.11 18.29
N VAL A 605 -11.81 0.37 17.17
CA VAL A 605 -10.68 1.31 17.15
C VAL A 605 -11.04 2.68 16.57
N TRP A 606 -12.17 2.77 15.86
CA TRP A 606 -12.76 4.03 15.40
C TRP A 606 -14.26 3.87 15.18
N HIS A 607 -15.05 4.93 15.37
CA HIS A 607 -16.46 5.01 14.97
C HIS A 607 -16.90 6.47 14.69
N ASP A 608 -18.03 6.63 13.99
CA ASP A 608 -18.75 7.90 13.87
C ASP A 608 -19.71 8.14 15.06
N ASP A 609 -20.24 9.36 15.17
CA ASP A 609 -21.20 9.74 16.23
C ASP A 609 -22.52 8.94 16.13
N GLU A 610 -22.93 8.55 14.92
CA GLU A 610 -24.22 7.90 14.69
C GLU A 610 -24.19 6.45 15.17
N PHE A 611 -23.11 5.71 14.89
CA PHE A 611 -22.82 4.39 15.42
C PHE A 611 -22.83 4.41 16.96
N GLY A 612 -22.08 5.35 17.56
CA GLY A 612 -22.05 5.54 19.01
C GLY A 612 -23.42 5.83 19.63
N SER A 613 -24.36 6.41 18.86
CA SER A 613 -25.73 6.67 19.29
C SER A 613 -26.73 5.53 19.04
N ARG A 614 -26.46 4.65 18.06
CA ARG A 614 -27.36 3.57 17.61
C ARG A 614 -27.01 2.20 18.20
N VAL A 615 -25.72 1.91 18.35
CA VAL A 615 -25.22 0.59 18.75
C VAL A 615 -25.69 0.21 20.15
N ARG A 616 -26.06 -1.06 20.37
CA ARG A 616 -26.40 -1.56 21.71
C ARG A 616 -25.35 -2.53 22.20
N THR A 617 -24.81 -2.25 23.38
CA THR A 617 -23.89 -3.11 24.13
C THR A 617 -24.66 -4.08 25.03
N SER A 618 -23.98 -5.04 25.65
CA SER A 618 -24.59 -5.98 26.62
C SER A 618 -25.31 -5.32 27.81
N GLU A 619 -25.05 -4.05 28.12
CA GLU A 619 -25.80 -3.28 29.14
C GLU A 619 -27.21 -2.85 28.66
N THR A 620 -27.46 -2.89 27.34
CA THR A 620 -28.68 -2.38 26.69
C THR A 620 -29.37 -3.40 25.78
N VAL A 621 -28.69 -4.47 25.37
CA VAL A 621 -29.29 -5.61 24.66
C VAL A 621 -30.15 -6.43 25.61
N THR A 622 -31.48 -6.24 25.52
CA THR A 622 -32.43 -7.06 26.28
C THR A 622 -32.61 -8.40 25.58
N LEU A 623 -31.82 -9.42 25.95
CA LEU A 623 -31.97 -10.78 25.46
C LEU A 623 -33.39 -11.29 25.75
N GLY A 624 -34.18 -11.47 24.69
CA GLY A 624 -35.60 -11.83 24.78
C GLY A 624 -35.79 -13.21 25.40
N SER A 625 -36.22 -13.26 26.66
CA SER A 625 -36.47 -14.55 27.34
C SER A 625 -37.64 -15.27 26.69
N GLY A 626 -37.32 -16.35 25.96
CA GLY A 626 -38.27 -17.16 25.19
C GLY A 626 -39.32 -17.85 26.05
N ASN A 627 -40.39 -17.13 26.38
CA ASN A 627 -41.44 -17.61 27.27
C ASN A 627 -42.49 -18.40 26.47
N VAL A 628 -42.51 -19.73 26.66
CA VAL A 628 -43.37 -20.67 25.89
C VAL A 628 -44.84 -20.57 26.35
N GLY A 629 -45.48 -19.46 25.96
CA GLY A 629 -46.90 -19.19 26.22
C GLY A 629 -47.81 -20.07 25.37
N ARG A 630 -48.44 -21.08 25.99
CA ARG A 630 -49.51 -21.88 25.36
C ARG A 630 -50.64 -20.98 24.86
N ALA A 631 -50.86 -20.95 23.55
CA ALA A 631 -52.03 -20.31 22.96
C ALA A 631 -53.32 -21.09 23.32
N THR A 632 -54.15 -20.52 24.19
CA THR A 632 -55.53 -20.95 24.38
C THR A 632 -56.43 -20.15 23.43
N ALA A 633 -57.08 -20.83 22.48
CA ALA A 633 -57.96 -20.18 21.51
C ALA A 633 -59.22 -19.58 22.17
N PRO A 634 -59.68 -18.39 21.77
CA PRO A 634 -61.01 -17.90 22.12
C PRO A 634 -62.10 -18.68 21.38
N THR A 635 -63.12 -19.12 22.11
CA THR A 635 -64.42 -19.49 21.53
C THR A 635 -65.38 -18.30 21.64
N SER A 636 -66.34 -18.25 20.70
CA SER A 636 -67.35 -17.18 20.46
C SER A 636 -66.78 -15.86 19.95
#